data_AF-T1AIG4-F1
#
_entry.id   AF-T1AIG4-F1
#
_cell.length_a   1.000
_cell.length_b   1.000
_cell.length_c   1.000
_cell.angle_alpha   90.00
_cell.angle_beta   90.00
_cell.angle_gamma   90.00
#
_symmetry.space_group_name_H-M   'P 1'
#
loop_
_entity.id
_entity.type
_entity.pdbx_description
1 polymer ?
#
loop_
_entity_poly.entity_id
_entity_poly.type
_entity_poly.pdbx_seq_one_letter_code
_entity_poly.pdbx_strand_id
1 'polypeptide(L)'
;GELNDLWKFTPGTRQWTWSSGSKLSNQPSTLSGTSTSPGARSDSVAWTDSTGNLWLFGGYGYGSTPTLGELNDLWKFNSGTGQWTLLHPGNPLNQSGIYGTVGATNPTNLPGSRDSSVAWTDTSGNLWLFGGSGYDSTGTFGVLNDLWKFNLGTQQWTWVNGSQLANQPGSYGTAPGTQGIPGARSSANAWFSSRTGTSGSLWLFGGLEGSGNYLNDLWQYTP
;
A
#
# COMPACT_ATOMS: atom_id res chain seq x y z
N GLY A 1 -10.24 -18.77 5.74
CA GLY A 1 -8.81 -18.64 6.05
C GLY A 1 -8.20 -17.78 4.98
N GLU A 2 -7.12 -17.07 5.31
CA GLU A 2 -6.41 -16.21 4.37
C GLU A 2 -5.72 -17.04 3.30
N LEU A 3 -5.50 -16.44 2.12
CA LEU A 3 -4.85 -17.09 0.98
C LEU A 3 -3.67 -16.25 0.46
N ASN A 4 -2.75 -16.90 -0.25
CA ASN A 4 -1.63 -16.25 -0.95
C ASN A 4 -1.45 -16.75 -2.39
N ASP A 5 -2.46 -17.42 -2.96
CA ASP A 5 -2.44 -17.87 -4.34
C ASP A 5 -2.63 -16.71 -5.33
N LEU A 6 -1.73 -16.62 -6.29
CA LEU A 6 -1.81 -15.64 -7.37
C LEU A 6 -2.34 -16.33 -8.64
N TRP A 7 -3.38 -15.73 -9.22
CA TRP A 7 -3.98 -16.19 -10.47
C TRP A 7 -3.92 -15.11 -11.54
N LYS A 8 -3.74 -15.54 -12.79
CA LYS A 8 -3.81 -14.68 -13.97
C LYS A 8 -5.05 -15.00 -14.77
N PHE A 9 -5.91 -14.02 -14.99
CA PHE A 9 -7.02 -14.13 -15.95
C PHE A 9 -6.57 -13.69 -17.34
N THR A 10 -6.90 -14.49 -18.35
CA THR A 10 -6.64 -14.15 -19.77
C THR A 10 -7.97 -13.88 -20.47
N PRO A 11 -8.31 -12.60 -20.77
CA PRO A 11 -9.63 -12.27 -21.33
C PRO A 11 -9.93 -12.92 -22.68
N GLY A 12 -8.92 -13.05 -23.56
CA GLY A 12 -9.09 -13.65 -24.89
C GLY A 12 -9.53 -15.12 -24.85
N THR A 13 -9.05 -15.88 -23.87
CA THR A 13 -9.41 -17.29 -23.68
C THR A 13 -10.44 -17.51 -22.56
N ARG A 14 -10.71 -16.46 -21.76
CA ARG A 14 -11.56 -16.48 -20.56
C ARG A 14 -11.11 -17.52 -19.54
N GLN A 15 -9.81 -17.77 -19.44
CA GLN A 15 -9.22 -18.77 -18.54
C GLN A 15 -8.49 -18.12 -17.38
N TRP A 16 -8.53 -18.80 -16.23
CA TRP A 16 -7.66 -18.54 -15.09
C TRP A 16 -6.48 -19.52 -15.10
N THR A 17 -5.28 -19.00 -14.88
CA THR A 17 -4.07 -19.82 -14.73
C THR A 17 -3.41 -19.50 -13.40
N TRP A 18 -3.21 -20.54 -12.59
CA TRP A 18 -2.49 -20.41 -11.34
C TRP A 18 -1.04 -20.03 -11.62
N SER A 19 -0.56 -18.96 -11.00
CA SER A 19 0.75 -18.36 -11.27
C SER A 19 1.74 -18.62 -10.14
N SER A 20 1.32 -18.49 -8.88
CA SER A 20 2.22 -18.62 -7.71
C SER A 20 1.43 -18.78 -6.40
N GLY A 21 2.13 -18.98 -5.28
CA GLY A 21 1.57 -19.03 -3.93
C GLY A 21 1.29 -20.45 -3.42
N SER A 22 0.44 -20.59 -2.41
CA SER A 22 0.01 -21.89 -1.87
C SER A 22 -1.44 -22.18 -2.19
N LYS A 23 -1.77 -23.46 -2.34
CA LYS A 23 -3.16 -23.94 -2.42
C LYS A 23 -3.82 -24.10 -1.04
N LEU A 24 -3.02 -23.97 0.02
CA LEU A 24 -3.47 -24.10 1.39
C LEU A 24 -3.73 -22.71 1.97
N SER A 25 -4.74 -22.61 2.83
CA SER A 25 -4.98 -21.38 3.60
C SER A 25 -3.95 -21.17 4.70
N ASN A 26 -3.85 -19.94 5.17
CA ASN A 26 -3.11 -19.53 6.37
C ASN A 26 -1.62 -19.89 6.32
N GLN A 27 -1.02 -19.90 5.13
CA GLN A 27 0.39 -20.21 4.98
C GLN A 27 1.25 -18.97 5.27
N PRO A 28 2.29 -19.09 6.11
CA PRO A 28 3.30 -18.03 6.27
C PRO A 28 4.03 -17.74 4.96
N SER A 29 4.70 -16.59 4.90
CA SER A 29 5.60 -16.26 3.80
C SER A 29 6.73 -17.28 3.69
N THR A 30 7.11 -17.63 2.46
CA THR A 30 8.20 -18.57 2.21
C THR A 30 9.41 -17.81 1.67
N LEU A 31 10.59 -18.05 2.25
CA LEU A 31 11.88 -17.47 1.84
C LEU A 31 12.96 -18.53 1.60
N SER A 32 12.57 -19.81 1.42
CA SER A 32 13.51 -20.93 1.33
C SER A 32 13.81 -21.35 -0.11
N GLY A 33 15.09 -21.34 -0.47
CA GLY A 33 15.61 -21.91 -1.72
C GLY A 33 15.06 -21.22 -2.98
N THR A 34 14.43 -22.01 -3.87
CA THR A 34 13.84 -21.56 -5.14
C THR A 34 12.38 -21.06 -5.01
N SER A 35 11.80 -21.09 -3.81
CA SER A 35 10.41 -20.72 -3.58
C SER A 35 10.31 -19.52 -2.64
N THR A 36 10.02 -18.37 -3.22
CA THR A 36 9.74 -17.12 -2.53
C THR A 36 8.27 -16.77 -2.73
N SER A 37 7.56 -16.46 -1.66
CA SER A 37 6.17 -16.01 -1.75
C SER A 37 5.72 -15.22 -0.51
N PRO A 38 4.84 -14.22 -0.68
CA PRO A 38 4.18 -13.58 0.46
C PRO A 38 3.34 -14.60 1.23
N GLY A 39 3.13 -14.34 2.51
CA GLY A 39 2.21 -15.13 3.32
C GLY A 39 0.75 -14.73 3.05
N ALA A 40 -0.15 -15.61 3.47
CA ALA A 40 -1.60 -15.47 3.29
C ALA A 40 -2.13 -14.20 3.96
N ARG A 41 -2.90 -13.38 3.23
CA ARG A 41 -3.35 -12.06 3.70
C ARG A 41 -4.59 -11.54 2.97
N SER A 42 -5.26 -10.58 3.59
CA SER A 42 -6.34 -9.77 3.04
C SER A 42 -5.98 -8.28 3.06
N ASP A 43 -6.72 -7.47 2.29
CA ASP A 43 -6.68 -6.00 2.32
C ASP A 43 -5.29 -5.34 2.10
N SER A 44 -4.36 -6.09 1.51
CA SER A 44 -3.08 -5.58 1.02
C SER A 44 -3.28 -4.71 -0.22
N VAL A 45 -2.40 -3.73 -0.42
CA VAL A 45 -2.39 -2.93 -1.64
C VAL A 45 -1.44 -3.50 -2.68
N ALA A 46 -1.73 -3.19 -3.94
CA ALA A 46 -0.90 -3.60 -5.06
C ALA A 46 -0.68 -2.49 -6.09
N TRP A 47 0.47 -2.53 -6.76
CA TRP A 47 0.80 -1.68 -7.90
C TRP A 47 1.27 -2.51 -9.08
N THR A 48 1.22 -1.94 -10.27
CA THR A 48 1.91 -2.50 -11.45
C THR A 48 2.93 -1.48 -11.95
N ASP A 49 4.17 -1.90 -12.16
CA ASP A 49 5.18 -1.02 -12.75
C ASP A 49 5.09 -0.98 -14.30
N SER A 50 5.83 -0.06 -14.92
CA SER A 50 5.83 0.13 -16.38
C SER A 50 6.35 -1.08 -17.17
N THR A 51 7.00 -2.04 -16.51
CA THR A 51 7.46 -3.30 -17.12
C THR A 51 6.48 -4.45 -16.89
N GLY A 52 5.36 -4.20 -16.21
CA GLY A 52 4.32 -5.18 -15.93
C GLY A 52 4.62 -6.09 -14.73
N ASN A 53 5.56 -5.75 -13.85
CA ASN A 53 5.71 -6.46 -12.58
C ASN A 53 4.66 -5.99 -11.58
N LEU A 54 4.20 -6.91 -10.75
CA LEU A 54 3.29 -6.63 -9.65
C LEU A 54 4.09 -6.32 -8.39
N TRP A 55 3.64 -5.33 -7.63
CA TRP A 55 4.16 -4.98 -6.32
C TRP A 55 3.04 -5.15 -5.30
N LEU A 56 3.34 -5.70 -4.12
CA LEU A 56 2.38 -6.01 -3.06
C LEU A 56 2.92 -5.48 -1.73
N PHE A 57 2.11 -4.75 -0.99
CA PHE A 57 2.49 -4.20 0.32
C PHE A 57 1.41 -4.40 1.37
N GLY A 58 1.86 -4.75 2.57
CA GLY A 58 1.04 -4.77 3.79
C GLY A 58 -0.11 -5.78 3.73
N GLY A 59 -1.24 -5.38 4.32
CA GLY A 59 -2.43 -6.20 4.54
C GLY A 59 -2.45 -6.87 5.91
N TYR A 60 -3.58 -7.47 6.25
CA TYR A 60 -3.77 -8.26 7.46
C TYR A 60 -3.56 -9.74 7.16
N GLY A 61 -2.64 -10.40 7.86
CA GLY A 61 -2.39 -11.82 7.59
C GLY A 61 -1.16 -12.41 8.26
N TYR A 62 -0.59 -13.43 7.60
CA TYR A 62 0.55 -14.19 8.05
C TYR A 62 1.83 -13.65 7.43
N GLY A 63 2.74 -13.19 8.29
CA GLY A 63 4.11 -12.85 7.90
C GLY A 63 4.99 -14.10 7.79
N SER A 64 6.22 -14.03 8.29
CA SER A 64 7.14 -15.18 8.35
C SER A 64 6.79 -16.18 9.46
N THR A 65 5.90 -15.81 10.39
CA THR A 65 5.43 -16.62 11.51
C THR A 65 3.96 -17.02 11.29
N PRO A 66 3.47 -18.10 11.93
CA PRO A 66 2.08 -18.54 11.83
C PRO A 66 1.11 -17.70 12.68
N THR A 67 1.43 -16.42 12.93
CA THR A 67 0.62 -15.50 13.71
C THR A 67 -0.03 -14.47 12.78
N LEU A 68 -1.28 -14.12 13.06
CA LEU A 68 -2.00 -13.07 12.34
C LEU A 68 -1.63 -11.68 12.86
N GLY A 69 -1.50 -10.72 11.96
CA GLY A 69 -1.34 -9.32 12.29
C GLY A 69 -1.19 -8.44 11.05
N GLU A 70 -1.02 -7.15 11.29
CA GLU A 70 -0.79 -6.16 10.25
C GLU A 70 0.64 -6.27 9.71
N LEU A 71 0.75 -6.17 8.39
CA LEU A 71 2.00 -6.31 7.67
C LEU A 71 2.46 -4.97 7.08
N ASN A 72 3.77 -4.84 6.87
CA ASN A 72 4.39 -3.76 6.08
C ASN A 72 5.56 -4.30 5.23
N ASP A 73 5.53 -5.59 4.90
CA ASP A 73 6.47 -6.19 3.96
C ASP A 73 6.16 -5.73 2.53
N LEU A 74 7.20 -5.51 1.74
CA LEU A 74 7.10 -5.13 0.33
C LEU A 74 7.62 -6.26 -0.56
N TRP A 75 6.74 -6.79 -1.40
CA TRP A 75 7.03 -7.86 -2.34
C TRP A 75 6.93 -7.38 -3.77
N LYS A 76 7.76 -7.95 -4.65
CA LYS A 76 7.68 -7.78 -6.10
C LYS A 76 7.51 -9.14 -6.77
N PHE A 77 6.51 -9.28 -7.63
CA PHE A 77 6.35 -10.42 -8.52
C PHE A 77 6.85 -10.05 -9.92
N ASN A 78 7.92 -10.70 -10.36
CA ASN A 78 8.42 -10.54 -11.72
C ASN A 78 7.53 -11.33 -12.69
N SER A 79 6.80 -10.64 -13.56
CA SER A 79 5.85 -11.28 -14.46
C SER A 79 6.51 -12.05 -15.61
N GLY A 80 7.78 -11.77 -15.91
CA GLY A 80 8.57 -12.50 -16.90
C GLY A 80 9.12 -13.84 -16.39
N THR A 81 9.51 -13.89 -15.11
CA THR A 81 10.05 -15.13 -14.50
C THR A 81 9.03 -15.91 -13.67
N GLY A 82 7.92 -15.29 -13.29
CA GLY A 82 6.91 -15.89 -12.42
C GLY A 82 7.35 -16.02 -10.95
N GLN A 83 8.31 -15.21 -10.50
CA GLN A 83 8.91 -15.32 -9.17
C GLN A 83 8.65 -14.09 -8.31
N TRP A 84 8.40 -14.31 -7.02
CA TRP A 84 8.38 -13.24 -6.04
C TRP A 84 9.80 -12.91 -5.55
N THR A 85 9.99 -11.68 -5.10
CA THR A 85 11.17 -11.23 -4.37
C THR A 85 10.69 -10.39 -3.19
N LEU A 86 11.25 -10.62 -2.01
CA LEU A 86 11.05 -9.75 -0.85
C LEU A 86 12.03 -8.59 -0.96
N LEU A 87 11.50 -7.36 -1.03
CA LEU A 87 12.30 -6.14 -1.21
C LEU A 87 12.54 -5.44 0.12
N HIS A 88 11.51 -5.43 0.97
CA HIS A 88 11.62 -4.89 2.32
C HIS A 88 11.02 -5.90 3.30
N PRO A 89 11.83 -6.50 4.18
CA PRO A 89 11.28 -7.32 5.24
C PRO A 89 10.46 -6.41 6.15
N GLY A 90 9.16 -6.67 6.28
CA GLY A 90 8.41 -6.08 7.37
C GLY A 90 9.12 -6.44 8.68
N ASN A 91 9.26 -5.46 9.59
CA ASN A 91 9.64 -5.76 10.97
C ASN A 91 8.47 -6.59 11.59
N PRO A 92 8.65 -7.43 12.64
CA PRO A 92 7.65 -8.47 12.98
C PRO A 92 6.27 -7.84 13.17
N LEU A 93 5.17 -8.44 12.69
CA LEU A 93 3.77 -7.97 12.75
C LEU A 93 3.47 -6.74 13.64
N ASN A 94 2.58 -5.85 13.17
CA ASN A 94 2.04 -4.73 13.97
C ASN A 94 3.09 -3.64 14.30
N GLN A 95 3.86 -3.22 13.31
CA GLN A 95 4.99 -2.30 13.51
C GLN A 95 4.63 -0.84 13.30
N SER A 96 5.16 0.01 14.17
CA SER A 96 5.13 1.46 14.02
C SER A 96 5.85 1.92 12.74
N GLY A 97 5.37 3.03 12.16
CA GLY A 97 6.02 3.65 11.01
C GLY A 97 7.27 4.47 11.39
N ILE A 98 8.26 4.51 10.49
CA ILE A 98 9.50 5.29 10.61
C ILE A 98 9.48 6.40 9.55
N TYR A 99 9.17 7.63 9.96
CA TYR A 99 8.82 8.72 9.04
C TYR A 99 9.99 9.60 8.59
N GLY A 100 11.07 9.68 9.37
CA GLY A 100 12.19 10.57 9.08
C GLY A 100 11.76 12.04 9.00
N THR A 101 12.27 12.77 8.00
CA THR A 101 11.88 14.16 7.73
C THR A 101 10.92 14.22 6.54
N VAL A 102 9.84 15.00 6.64
CA VAL A 102 8.87 15.21 5.55
C VAL A 102 9.60 15.60 4.26
N GLY A 103 9.27 14.91 3.16
CA GLY A 103 9.83 15.13 1.83
C GLY A 103 11.22 14.55 1.60
N ALA A 104 11.90 14.04 2.63
CA ALA A 104 13.24 13.47 2.52
C ALA A 104 13.21 11.96 2.35
N THR A 105 13.82 11.45 1.28
CA THR A 105 14.06 10.02 1.09
C THR A 105 15.09 9.53 2.11
N ASN A 106 14.84 8.38 2.75
CA ASN A 106 15.80 7.75 3.64
C ASN A 106 15.70 6.22 3.56
N PRO A 107 16.82 5.47 3.56
CA PRO A 107 16.81 4.01 3.65
C PRO A 107 16.04 3.42 4.84
N THR A 108 15.93 4.15 5.95
CA THR A 108 15.22 3.70 7.14
C THR A 108 13.76 4.12 7.18
N ASN A 109 13.31 4.95 6.23
CA ASN A 109 11.90 5.32 6.16
C ASN A 109 11.06 4.09 5.82
N LEU A 110 9.98 3.89 6.56
CA LEU A 110 9.10 2.73 6.39
C LEU A 110 7.68 3.08 6.85
N PRO A 111 6.64 2.89 6.02
CA PRO A 111 5.28 3.00 6.50
C PRO A 111 5.00 1.93 7.58
N GLY A 112 4.25 2.29 8.61
CA GLY A 112 3.81 1.33 9.63
C GLY A 112 2.95 0.21 9.04
N SER A 113 2.88 -0.92 9.73
CA SER A 113 2.02 -2.05 9.38
C SER A 113 0.57 -1.60 9.23
N ARG A 114 -0.05 -1.97 8.10
CA ARG A 114 -1.39 -1.50 7.73
C ARG A 114 -2.07 -2.36 6.67
N ASP A 115 -3.39 -2.22 6.61
CA ASP A 115 -4.25 -2.74 5.57
C ASP A 115 -5.13 -1.61 4.96
N SER A 116 -6.02 -1.98 4.02
CA SER A 116 -7.11 -1.13 3.53
C SER A 116 -6.68 0.26 3.05
N SER A 117 -5.43 0.36 2.56
CA SER A 117 -4.82 1.61 2.13
C SER A 117 -5.19 1.92 0.67
N VAL A 118 -4.94 3.17 0.25
CA VAL A 118 -5.04 3.57 -1.15
C VAL A 118 -3.67 3.50 -1.81
N ALA A 119 -3.63 3.01 -3.05
CA ALA A 119 -2.40 2.87 -3.83
C ALA A 119 -2.59 3.33 -5.28
N TRP A 120 -1.58 4.02 -5.84
CA TRP A 120 -1.52 4.35 -7.26
C TRP A 120 -0.07 4.51 -7.74
N THR A 121 0.12 4.51 -9.06
CA THR A 121 1.42 4.74 -9.70
C THR A 121 1.36 6.05 -10.48
N ASP A 122 2.35 6.93 -10.30
CA ASP A 122 2.41 8.19 -11.07
C ASP A 122 3.03 8.01 -12.47
N THR A 123 3.01 9.06 -13.28
CA THR A 123 3.58 9.04 -14.65
C THR A 123 5.10 8.87 -14.67
N SER A 124 5.78 9.10 -13.55
CA SER A 124 7.22 8.89 -13.38
C SER A 124 7.55 7.48 -12.89
N GLY A 125 6.53 6.64 -12.67
CA GLY A 125 6.68 5.27 -12.19
C GLY A 125 6.91 5.14 -10.68
N ASN A 126 6.72 6.19 -9.88
CA ASN A 126 6.77 6.04 -8.42
C ASN A 126 5.50 5.38 -7.91
N LEU A 127 5.64 4.54 -6.87
CA LEU A 127 4.50 3.92 -6.20
C LEU A 127 4.06 4.79 -5.04
N TRP A 128 2.79 5.13 -4.97
CA TRP A 128 2.23 5.97 -3.93
C TRP A 128 1.28 5.18 -3.04
N LEU A 129 1.30 5.50 -1.75
CA LEU A 129 0.50 4.88 -0.70
C LEU A 129 -0.11 5.99 0.16
N PHE A 130 -1.41 5.89 0.45
CA PHE A 130 -2.11 6.84 1.31
C PHE A 130 -3.05 6.14 2.29
N GLY A 131 -2.98 6.56 3.56
CA GLY A 131 -3.92 6.17 4.61
C GLY A 131 -3.89 4.67 4.95
N GLY A 132 -5.07 4.11 5.20
CA GLY A 132 -5.27 2.74 5.68
C GLY A 132 -5.55 2.64 7.18
N SER A 133 -5.80 1.44 7.68
CA SER A 133 -5.87 1.14 9.12
C SER A 133 -4.57 0.47 9.54
N GLY A 134 -3.92 0.95 10.58
CA GLY A 134 -2.61 0.44 10.96
C GLY A 134 -1.94 1.20 12.08
N TYR A 135 -0.62 1.00 12.19
CA TYR A 135 0.19 1.51 13.29
C TYR A 135 0.91 2.81 12.92
N ASP A 136 0.71 3.84 13.74
CA ASP A 136 1.36 5.14 13.58
C ASP A 136 2.81 5.16 14.10
N SER A 137 3.48 6.32 14.13
CA SER A 137 4.87 6.41 14.59
C SER A 137 5.07 6.09 16.07
N THR A 138 4.01 6.12 16.87
CA THR A 138 4.03 5.80 18.30
C THR A 138 3.64 4.35 18.60
N GLY A 139 3.24 3.58 17.57
CA GLY A 139 2.70 2.24 17.72
C GLY A 139 1.22 2.22 18.11
N THR A 140 0.52 3.33 17.94
CA THR A 140 -0.93 3.39 18.14
C THR A 140 -1.63 2.86 16.90
N PHE A 141 -2.51 1.87 17.08
CA PHE A 141 -3.37 1.37 15.99
C PHE A 141 -4.54 2.33 15.74
N GLY A 142 -4.78 2.68 14.49
CA GLY A 142 -5.90 3.51 14.07
C GLY A 142 -5.88 3.80 12.58
N VAL A 143 -6.73 4.72 12.14
CA VAL A 143 -6.81 5.08 10.72
C VAL A 143 -5.78 6.17 10.42
N LEU A 144 -5.11 6.08 9.28
CA LEU A 144 -3.98 6.93 8.92
C LEU A 144 -4.36 7.91 7.79
N ASN A 145 -3.64 9.03 7.68
CA ASN A 145 -3.68 9.95 6.53
C ASN A 145 -2.28 10.36 6.05
N ASP A 146 -1.27 9.54 6.36
CA ASP A 146 0.07 9.70 5.85
C ASP A 146 0.11 9.41 4.34
N LEU A 147 0.89 10.23 3.63
CA LEU A 147 1.15 10.10 2.21
C LEU A 147 2.60 9.67 2.01
N TRP A 148 2.79 8.53 1.38
CA TRP A 148 4.10 7.94 1.12
C TRP A 148 4.35 7.76 -0.37
N LYS A 149 5.63 7.87 -0.75
CA LYS A 149 6.11 7.60 -2.10
C LYS A 149 7.29 6.63 -2.03
N PHE A 150 7.23 5.54 -2.78
CA PHE A 150 8.32 4.61 -3.01
C PHE A 150 8.94 4.87 -4.38
N ASN A 151 10.24 5.16 -4.40
CA ASN A 151 10.98 5.34 -5.63
C ASN A 151 11.54 4.00 -6.12
N LEU A 152 11.20 3.58 -7.35
CA LEU A 152 11.66 2.31 -7.90
C LEU A 152 13.17 2.26 -8.20
N GLY A 153 13.78 3.42 -8.49
CA GLY A 153 15.21 3.51 -8.80
C GLY A 153 16.10 3.36 -7.57
N THR A 154 15.75 4.07 -6.49
CA THR A 154 16.50 3.99 -5.22
C THR A 154 15.98 2.91 -4.27
N GLN A 155 14.78 2.37 -4.53
CA GLN A 155 14.07 1.40 -3.68
C GLN A 155 13.87 1.89 -2.24
N GLN A 156 13.47 3.15 -2.09
CA GLN A 156 13.33 3.81 -0.79
C GLN A 156 12.01 4.54 -0.66
N TRP A 157 11.49 4.57 0.57
CA TRP A 157 10.30 5.33 0.94
C TRP A 157 10.63 6.79 1.27
N THR A 158 9.69 7.66 0.92
CA THR A 158 9.64 9.07 1.32
C THR A 158 8.29 9.31 1.96
N TRP A 159 8.28 9.82 3.20
CA TRP A 159 7.06 10.40 3.75
C TRP A 159 6.86 11.79 3.14
N VAL A 160 5.83 11.95 2.34
CA VAL A 160 5.64 13.15 1.51
C VAL A 160 4.77 14.19 2.22
N ASN A 161 3.69 13.75 2.87
CA ASN A 161 2.73 14.64 3.53
C ASN A 161 1.82 13.84 4.49
N GLY A 162 0.84 14.49 5.12
CA GLY A 162 -0.06 13.88 6.08
C GLY A 162 0.52 13.82 7.49
N SER A 163 -0.17 13.15 8.41
CA SER A 163 0.29 13.03 9.80
C SER A 163 1.04 11.72 10.03
N GLN A 164 1.99 11.74 10.96
CA GLN A 164 2.62 10.53 11.50
C GLN A 164 1.84 9.88 12.66
N LEU A 165 0.72 10.48 13.06
CA LEU A 165 -0.16 10.02 14.14
C LEU A 165 -1.49 9.51 13.57
N ALA A 166 -2.09 8.52 14.22
CA ALA A 166 -3.38 7.97 13.84
C ALA A 166 -4.55 8.95 14.10
N ASN A 167 -5.67 8.69 13.42
CA ASN A 167 -6.99 9.31 13.59
C ASN A 167 -6.99 10.84 13.47
N GLN A 168 -6.10 11.40 12.65
CA GLN A 168 -6.07 12.85 12.48
C GLN A 168 -7.23 13.35 11.61
N PRO A 169 -7.85 14.48 12.02
CA PRO A 169 -8.93 15.08 11.25
C PRO A 169 -8.43 15.67 9.94
N GLY A 170 -9.34 15.82 8.97
CA GLY A 170 -9.06 16.50 7.72
C GLY A 170 -8.96 18.01 7.89
N SER A 171 -8.12 18.65 7.09
CA SER A 171 -8.04 20.10 6.94
C SER A 171 -8.58 20.48 5.57
N TYR A 172 -9.71 21.19 5.51
CA TYR A 172 -10.45 21.50 4.27
C TYR A 172 -10.07 22.84 3.64
N GLY A 173 -9.03 23.50 4.16
CA GLY A 173 -8.69 24.86 3.75
C GLY A 173 -9.82 25.86 4.06
N THR A 174 -9.82 27.00 3.35
CA THR A 174 -10.81 28.07 3.57
C THR A 174 -12.01 27.99 2.61
N ALA A 175 -11.87 27.26 1.49
CA ALA A 175 -12.91 27.06 0.48
C ALA A 175 -12.59 25.81 -0.40
N PRO A 176 -13.57 25.27 -1.15
CA PRO A 176 -13.32 24.19 -2.11
C PRO A 176 -12.21 24.54 -3.11
N GLY A 177 -11.29 23.61 -3.35
CA GLY A 177 -10.14 23.79 -4.24
C GLY A 177 -8.94 24.52 -3.61
N THR A 178 -9.04 24.94 -2.33
CA THR A 178 -7.88 25.42 -1.57
C THR A 178 -7.09 24.25 -0.98
N GLN A 179 -5.82 24.50 -0.65
CA GLN A 179 -4.94 23.46 -0.13
C GLN A 179 -5.48 22.92 1.20
N GLY A 180 -5.56 21.60 1.28
CA GLY A 180 -5.99 20.87 2.46
C GLY A 180 -5.26 19.53 2.57
N ILE A 181 -5.59 18.79 3.62
CA ILE A 181 -5.09 17.44 3.87
C ILE A 181 -6.32 16.57 4.16
N PRO A 182 -6.56 15.49 3.39
CA PRO A 182 -7.64 14.58 3.72
C PRO A 182 -7.48 14.02 5.13
N GLY A 183 -8.59 13.90 5.86
CA GLY A 183 -8.59 13.23 7.16
C GLY A 183 -8.22 11.75 7.04
N ALA A 184 -7.86 11.15 8.18
CA ALA A 184 -7.60 9.73 8.33
C ALA A 184 -8.71 8.90 7.69
N ARG A 185 -8.34 8.02 6.76
CA ARG A 185 -9.29 7.14 6.09
C ARG A 185 -8.72 5.80 5.66
N SER A 186 -9.55 4.77 5.74
CA SER A 186 -9.32 3.44 5.17
C SER A 186 -10.43 3.11 4.16
N SER A 187 -10.19 2.09 3.33
CA SER A 187 -11.15 1.55 2.35
C SER A 187 -11.72 2.61 1.38
N ALA A 188 -10.96 3.68 1.15
CA ALA A 188 -11.35 4.75 0.24
C ALA A 188 -11.18 4.34 -1.22
N ASN A 189 -11.97 4.93 -2.12
CA ASN A 189 -11.79 4.75 -3.55
C ASN A 189 -10.82 5.79 -4.08
N ALA A 190 -9.95 5.37 -4.99
CA ALA A 190 -8.98 6.25 -5.61
C ALA A 190 -8.72 5.88 -7.06
N TRP A 191 -8.46 6.90 -7.87
CA TRP A 191 -8.07 6.71 -9.26
C TRP A 191 -7.08 7.78 -9.68
N PHE A 192 -6.07 7.36 -10.44
CA PHE A 192 -5.11 8.27 -11.03
C PHE A 192 -5.55 8.61 -12.46
N SER A 193 -5.55 9.90 -12.79
CA SER A 193 -5.93 10.42 -14.10
C SER A 193 -4.84 11.34 -14.63
N SER A 194 -4.25 11.02 -15.77
CA SER A 194 -3.30 11.87 -16.49
C SER A 194 -3.76 12.15 -17.92
N ARG A 195 -3.44 13.34 -18.43
CA ARG A 195 -3.49 13.63 -19.86
C ARG A 195 -2.07 13.51 -20.41
N THR A 196 -1.93 13.17 -21.69
CA THR A 196 -0.62 13.13 -22.34
C THR A 196 0.10 14.47 -22.17
N GLY A 197 1.31 14.43 -21.62
CA GLY A 197 2.12 15.63 -21.34
C GLY A 197 1.83 16.33 -20.00
N THR A 198 1.05 15.75 -19.08
CA THR A 198 0.86 16.28 -17.72
C THR A 198 1.31 15.28 -16.65
N SER A 199 1.64 15.78 -15.45
CA SER A 199 2.02 14.96 -14.28
C SER A 199 0.90 14.06 -13.74
N GLY A 200 -0.35 14.27 -14.21
CA GLY A 200 -1.54 13.59 -13.71
C GLY A 200 -1.97 14.03 -12.31
N SER A 201 -3.13 13.54 -11.89
CA SER A 201 -3.66 13.77 -10.55
C SER A 201 -4.27 12.49 -10.00
N LEU A 202 -4.05 12.27 -8.71
CA LEU A 202 -4.86 11.35 -7.92
C LEU A 202 -6.17 12.03 -7.57
N TRP A 203 -7.25 11.26 -7.68
CA TRP A 203 -8.53 11.55 -7.06
C TRP A 203 -8.82 10.53 -5.97
N LEU A 204 -9.39 11.00 -4.87
CA LEU A 204 -9.69 10.20 -3.68
C LEU A 204 -11.10 10.53 -3.21
N PHE A 205 -11.94 9.51 -3.04
CA PHE A 205 -13.33 9.67 -2.66
C PHE A 205 -13.72 8.74 -1.50
N GLY A 206 -14.37 9.33 -0.51
CA GLY A 206 -14.97 8.62 0.62
C GLY A 206 -13.97 7.87 1.49
N GLY A 207 -14.37 6.70 1.98
CA GLY A 207 -13.65 5.89 2.96
C GLY A 207 -14.30 5.89 4.34
N LEU A 208 -13.65 5.23 5.29
CA LEU A 208 -14.05 5.14 6.70
C LEU A 208 -13.06 5.92 7.57
N GLU A 209 -13.55 6.82 8.42
CA GLU A 209 -12.71 7.48 9.42
C GLU A 209 -12.62 6.66 10.71
N GLY A 210 -11.70 7.03 11.61
CA GLY A 210 -11.43 6.29 12.86
C GLY A 210 -12.61 6.18 13.84
N SER A 211 -13.65 7.00 13.68
CA SER A 211 -14.90 6.91 14.45
C SER A 211 -15.90 5.89 13.89
N GLY A 212 -15.61 5.31 12.71
CA GLY A 212 -16.50 4.42 11.98
C GLY A 212 -17.48 5.12 11.03
N ASN A 213 -17.42 6.44 10.89
CA ASN A 213 -18.27 7.17 9.95
C ASN A 213 -17.80 6.99 8.50
N TYR A 214 -18.77 6.98 7.58
CA TYR A 214 -18.51 7.01 6.14
C TYR A 214 -18.29 8.44 5.65
N LEU A 215 -17.24 8.62 4.86
CA LEU A 215 -16.90 9.90 4.24
C LEU A 215 -17.52 9.99 2.84
N ASN A 216 -17.80 11.23 2.41
CA ASN A 216 -18.38 11.54 1.09
C ASN A 216 -17.65 12.69 0.36
N ASP A 217 -16.47 13.05 0.84
CA ASP A 217 -15.62 14.10 0.31
C ASP A 217 -14.79 13.61 -0.90
N LEU A 218 -14.46 14.54 -1.80
CA LEU A 218 -13.60 14.30 -2.96
C LEU A 218 -12.34 15.17 -2.86
N TRP A 219 -11.18 14.53 -2.98
CA TRP A 219 -9.87 15.18 -2.94
C TRP A 219 -9.13 14.98 -4.25
N GLN A 220 -8.29 15.96 -4.57
CA GLN A 220 -7.33 15.89 -5.66
C GLN A 220 -5.91 16.11 -5.13
N TYR A 221 -4.98 15.28 -5.56
CA TYR A 221 -3.55 15.48 -5.32
C TYR A 221 -2.78 15.48 -6.65
N THR A 222 -1.89 16.46 -6.84
CA THR A 222 -1.01 16.54 -8.02
C THR A 222 0.43 16.32 -7.53
N PRO A 223 1.07 15.20 -7.92
CA PRO A 223 2.45 14.86 -7.56
C PRO A 223 3.50 15.85 -8.05
#